data_AF-A0A7X2MI77-F1
#
_entry.id   AF-A0A7X2MI77-F1
#
_cell.length_a   1.000
_cell.length_b   1.000
_cell.length_c   1.000
_cell.angle_alpha   90.00
_cell.angle_beta   90.00
_cell.angle_gamma   90.00
#
_symmetry.space_group_name_H-M   'P 1'
#
loop_
_entity.id
_entity.type
_entity.pdbx_description
1 polymer ?
#
loop_
_entity_poly.entity_id
_entity_poly.type
_entity_poly.pdbx_seq_one_letter_code
_entity_poly.pdbx_strand_id
1 'polypeptide(L)' 'DEDHILAVENALAAEEGGAKALAMHGRTRKQLYTGHADWGILKEVADHLTKIPFMGNGDVRTPEEAKKMLDEVGADAVM' A
#
# COMPACT_ATOMS: atom_id res chain seq x y z
N ASP A 1 -13.69 -5.15 0.04
CA ASP A 1 -13.53 -6.40 -0.76
C ASP A 1 -13.44 -5.96 -2.21
N GLU A 2 -13.52 -6.83 -3.21
CA GLU A 2 -13.38 -6.39 -4.61
C GLU A 2 -14.46 -5.39 -5.02
N ASP A 3 -15.66 -5.46 -4.42
CA ASP A 3 -16.75 -4.51 -4.66
C ASP A 3 -16.60 -3.19 -3.87
N HIS A 4 -15.74 -3.17 -2.85
CA HIS A 4 -15.53 -2.04 -1.94
C HIS A 4 -14.04 -1.86 -1.66
N ILE A 5 -13.35 -1.22 -2.60
CA ILE A 5 -11.96 -0.79 -2.45
C ILE A 5 -11.96 0.63 -1.93
N LEU A 6 -11.49 0.81 -0.70
CA LEU A 6 -11.44 2.09 0.02
C LEU A 6 -10.01 2.45 0.44
N ALA A 7 -9.01 1.98 -0.33
CA ALA A 7 -7.61 2.05 0.08
C ALA A 7 -7.13 3.50 0.21
N VAL A 8 -7.43 4.32 -0.80
CA VAL A 8 -7.04 5.75 -0.83
C VAL A 8 -7.79 6.53 0.26
N GLU A 9 -9.09 6.33 0.39
CA GLU A 9 -9.91 7.02 1.38
C GLU A 9 -9.45 6.69 2.81
N ASN A 10 -9.17 5.42 3.10
CA ASN A 10 -8.66 5.02 4.41
C ASN A 10 -7.25 5.57 4.67
N ALA A 11 -6.39 5.64 3.66
CA ALA A 11 -5.06 6.20 3.80
C ALA A 11 -5.11 7.70 4.14
N LEU A 12 -5.93 8.46 3.44
CA LEU A 12 -6.14 9.88 3.72
C LEU A 12 -6.80 10.11 5.08
N ALA A 13 -7.78 9.29 5.46
CA ALA A 13 -8.37 9.36 6.80
C ALA A 13 -7.35 9.10 7.92
N ALA A 14 -6.39 8.19 7.71
CA ALA A 14 -5.32 7.96 8.66
C ALA A 14 -4.34 9.15 8.75
N GLU A 15 -4.01 9.77 7.60
CA GLU A 15 -3.22 11.01 7.55
C GLU A 15 -3.90 12.14 8.33
N GLU A 16 -5.18 12.38 8.06
CA GLU A 16 -6.01 13.38 8.77
C GLU A 16 -6.14 13.07 10.26
N GLY A 17 -6.19 11.79 10.61
CA GLY A 17 -6.18 11.29 11.98
C GLY A 17 -4.86 11.51 12.73
N GLY A 18 -3.83 12.03 12.06
CA GLY A 18 -2.55 12.37 12.68
C GLY A 18 -1.56 11.21 12.74
N ALA A 19 -1.75 10.17 11.92
CA ALA A 19 -0.74 9.13 11.73
C ALA A 19 0.61 9.75 11.35
N LYS A 20 1.71 9.11 11.77
CA LYS A 20 3.07 9.57 11.46
C LYS A 20 3.69 8.85 10.27
N ALA A 21 3.15 7.70 9.92
CA ALA A 21 3.47 6.91 8.74
C ALA A 21 2.33 5.89 8.54
N LEU A 22 2.23 5.33 7.34
CA LEU A 22 1.21 4.33 7.01
C LEU A 22 1.83 3.14 6.29
N ALA A 23 1.50 1.93 6.74
CA ALA A 23 1.82 0.70 6.03
C ALA A 23 0.52 0.06 5.53
N MET A 24 0.52 -0.43 4.29
CA MET A 24 -0.66 -1.08 3.71
C MET A 24 -0.29 -2.37 2.99
N HIS A 25 -0.99 -3.46 3.34
CA HIS A 25 -0.95 -4.68 2.55
C HIS A 25 -1.86 -4.53 1.33
N GLY A 26 -1.37 -4.84 0.13
CA GLY A 26 -2.14 -4.82 -1.13
C GLY A 26 -3.22 -5.90 -1.26
N ARG A 27 -3.81 -6.39 -0.16
CA ARG A 27 -4.90 -7.37 -0.18
C ARG A 27 -6.08 -6.82 0.59
N THR A 28 -7.26 -7.12 0.09
CA THR A 28 -8.49 -6.93 0.86
C THR A 28 -8.56 -7.98 1.97
N ARG A 29 -9.32 -7.65 3.02
CA ARG A 29 -9.60 -8.58 4.12
C ARG A 29 -10.13 -9.96 3.65
N LYS A 30 -10.98 -10.00 2.61
CA LYS A 30 -11.61 -11.26 2.14
C LYS A 30 -10.61 -12.19 1.46
N GLN A 31 -9.54 -11.66 0.88
CA GLN A 31 -8.52 -12.47 0.18
C GLN A 31 -7.67 -13.28 1.16
N LEU A 32 -7.59 -12.90 2.44
CA LEU A 32 -6.70 -13.53 3.42
C LEU A 32 -5.27 -13.62 2.85
N TYR A 33 -4.73 -14.84 2.70
CA TYR A 33 -3.41 -15.12 2.09
C TYR A 33 -3.50 -15.72 0.69
N THR A 34 -4.65 -15.61 0.03
CA THR A 34 -4.87 -16.11 -1.32
C THR A 34 -4.69 -15.01 -2.36
N GLY A 35 -4.52 -15.40 -3.62
CA GLY A 35 -4.28 -14.47 -4.72
C GLY A 35 -2.97 -13.69 -4.56
N HIS A 36 -2.87 -12.58 -5.30
CA HIS A 36 -1.71 -11.71 -5.30
C HIS A 36 -2.04 -10.37 -4.63
N ALA A 37 -1.05 -9.80 -3.94
CA ALA A 37 -1.14 -8.41 -3.52
C ALA A 37 -1.24 -7.51 -4.75
N ASP A 38 -2.26 -6.67 -4.78
CA ASP A 38 -2.43 -5.65 -5.80
C ASP A 38 -1.50 -4.49 -5.50
N TRP A 39 -0.45 -4.35 -6.32
CA TRP A 39 0.49 -3.24 -6.22
C TRP A 39 0.01 -1.99 -6.95
N GLY A 40 -0.98 -2.13 -7.85
CA GLY A 40 -1.60 -1.00 -8.52
C GLY A 40 -2.38 -0.14 -7.54
N ILE A 41 -3.16 -0.76 -6.64
CA ILE A 41 -3.86 0.00 -5.60
C ILE A 41 -2.89 0.65 -4.59
N LEU A 42 -1.76 0.01 -4.29
CA LEU A 42 -0.72 0.63 -3.45
C LEU A 42 -0.09 1.84 -4.14
N LYS A 43 0.03 1.80 -5.47
CA LYS A 43 0.52 2.93 -6.26
C LYS A 43 -0.44 4.10 -6.19
N GLU A 44 -1.74 3.84 -6.36
CA GLU A 44 -2.77 4.87 -6.19
C GLU A 44 -2.73 5.49 -4.79
N VAL A 45 -2.53 4.68 -3.74
CA VAL A 45 -2.35 5.19 -2.38
C VAL A 45 -1.10 6.07 -2.27
N ALA A 46 0.05 5.63 -2.79
CA ALA A 46 1.29 6.41 -2.77
C ALA A 46 1.15 7.76 -3.51
N ASP A 47 0.45 7.77 -4.65
CA ASP A 47 0.22 8.99 -5.44
C ASP A 47 -0.64 10.02 -4.68
N HIS A 48 -1.51 9.59 -3.76
CA HIS A 48 -2.41 10.48 -2.99
C HIS A 48 -1.90 10.80 -1.57
N LEU A 49 -1.17 9.89 -0.93
CA LEU A 49 -0.71 10.02 0.45
C LEU A 49 0.64 10.77 0.52
N THR A 50 0.60 12.09 0.36
CA THR A 50 1.82 12.89 0.16
C THR A 50 2.37 13.56 1.42
N LYS A 51 1.70 13.53 2.58
CA LYS A 51 2.16 14.27 3.78
C LYS A 51 2.87 13.40 4.81
N ILE A 52 2.72 12.08 4.74
CA ILE A 52 3.35 11.12 5.67
C ILE A 52 3.99 9.97 4.90
N PRO A 53 5.04 9.33 5.43
CA PRO A 53 5.69 8.21 4.76
C PRO A 53 4.74 7.02 4.56
N PHE A 54 4.85 6.39 3.40
CA PHE A 54 4.09 5.21 2.99
C PHE A 54 4.97 3.98 2.83
N MET A 55 4.55 2.86 3.43
CA MET A 55 5.17 1.55 3.31
C MET A 55 4.27 0.59 2.54
N GLY A 56 4.73 0.16 1.36
CA GLY A 56 4.07 -0.90 0.59
C GLY A 56 4.38 -2.28 1.17
N ASN A 57 3.35 -3.12 1.32
CA ASN A 57 3.48 -4.49 1.83
C ASN A 57 2.70 -5.49 0.97
N GLY A 58 3.25 -6.70 0.86
CA GLY A 58 2.60 -7.84 0.23
C GLY A 58 3.38 -8.38 -0.98
N ASP A 59 3.64 -9.69 -0.95
CA ASP A 59 4.28 -10.45 -2.02
C ASP A 59 5.70 -9.98 -2.44
N VAL A 60 6.39 -9.21 -1.61
CA VAL A 60 7.82 -8.92 -1.76
C VAL A 60 8.63 -10.06 -1.13
N ARG A 61 9.40 -10.79 -1.94
CA ARG A 61 10.20 -11.97 -1.54
C ARG A 61 11.67 -11.85 -1.88
N THR A 62 12.03 -10.93 -2.78
CA THR A 62 13.44 -10.69 -3.16
C THR A 62 13.81 -9.20 -3.08
N PRO A 63 15.12 -8.87 -3.02
CA PRO A 63 15.58 -7.47 -3.08
C PRO A 63 15.16 -6.74 -4.36
N GLU A 64 15.05 -7.46 -5.49
CA GLU A 64 14.60 -6.89 -6.76
C GLU A 64 13.12 -6.50 -6.70
N GLU A 65 12.29 -7.32 -6.05
CA GLU A 65 10.88 -7.01 -5.82
C GLU A 65 10.73 -5.83 -4.84
N ALA A 66 11.56 -5.76 -3.80
CA ALA A 66 11.59 -4.61 -2.90
C ALA A 66 11.97 -3.34 -3.67
N LYS A 67 12.96 -3.42 -4.57
CA LYS A 67 13.33 -2.31 -5.45
C LYS A 67 12.18 -1.86 -6.35
N LYS A 68 11.42 -2.80 -6.93
CA LYS A 68 10.22 -2.48 -7.73
C LYS A 68 9.14 -1.78 -6.91
N MET A 69 8.90 -2.21 -5.67
CA MET A 69 7.95 -1.53 -4.78
C MET A 69 8.36 -0.06 -4.52
N LEU A 70 9.66 0.21 -4.37
CA LEU A 70 10.15 1.59 -4.22
C LEU A 70 10.03 2.38 -5.53
N ASP A 71 10.52 1.82 -6.64
CA ASP A 71 10.67 2.54 -7.91
C ASP A 71 9.36 2.69 -8.68
N GLU A 72 8.52 1.64 -8.73
CA GLU A 72 7.34 1.55 -9.61
C GLU A 72 6.06 1.95 -8.87
N VAL A 73 5.89 1.45 -7.64
CA VAL A 73 4.73 1.79 -6.78
C VAL A 73 4.91 3.18 -6.17
N GLY A 74 6.15 3.59 -5.87
CA GLY A 74 6.44 4.89 -5.26
C GLY A 74 6.31 4.89 -3.74
N ALA A 75 6.40 3.73 -3.10
CA ALA A 75 6.45 3.65 -1.64
C ALA A 75 7.79 4.20 -1.10
N ASP A 76 7.76 4.84 0.06
CA ASP A 76 8.96 5.33 0.75
C ASP A 76 9.77 4.20 1.39
N ALA A 77 9.09 3.10 1.74
CA ALA A 77 9.71 1.90 2.29
C ALA A 77 8.90 0.63 1.95
N VAL A 78 9.50 -0.52 2.23
CA VAL A 78 8.90 -1.84 2.00
C VAL A 78 8.83 -2.61 3.31
N MET A 79 7.70 -3.27 3.57
CA MET A 79 7.46 -4.08 4.76
C MET A 79 7.08 -5.51 4.41
#